data_AF-A0AAJ2H3T8-F1
#
_entry.id   AF-A0AAJ2H3T8-F1
#
_cell.length_a   1.000
_cell.length_b   1.000
_cell.length_c   1.000
_cell.angle_alpha   90.00
_cell.angle_beta   90.00
_cell.angle_gamma   90.00
#
_symmetry.space_group_name_H-M   'P 1'
#
loop_
_entity.id
_entity.type
_entity.pdbx_description
1 polymer ?
#
loop_
_entity_poly.entity_id
_entity_poly.type
_entity_poly.pdbx_seq_one_letter_code
_entity_poly.pdbx_strand_id
1 'polypeptide(L)'
;YKQPNDDKSQLIERPIVASNITAWNRAGEDMHWATAAASFAFKLQKRTDIAQLSWQDLLTLAKQGMSQDKYGQKQEMIALIEKARLQDGGK
;
A
#
# COMPACT_ATOMS: atom_id res chain seq x y z
N TYR A 1 1.22 29.11 3.33
CA TYR A 1 0.28 29.75 4.27
C TYR A 1 0.09 31.21 3.87
N LYS A 2 -1.15 31.65 3.73
CA LYS A 2 -1.49 33.03 3.40
C LYS A 2 -2.28 33.60 4.56
N GLN A 3 -1.86 34.72 5.10
CA GLN A 3 -2.61 35.39 6.17
C GLN A 3 -3.84 36.08 5.57
N PRO A 4 -4.95 36.23 6.33
CA PRO A 4 -6.19 36.78 5.80
C PRO A 4 -6.07 38.17 5.15
N ASN A 5 -5.13 38.98 5.63
CA ASN A 5 -4.93 40.38 5.17
C ASN A 5 -3.64 40.58 4.37
N ASP A 6 -2.96 39.50 3.98
CA ASP A 6 -1.73 39.59 3.21
C ASP A 6 -1.98 39.09 1.79
N ASP A 7 -1.46 39.80 0.79
CA ASP A 7 -1.65 39.43 -0.62
C ASP A 7 -0.68 38.33 -1.07
N LYS A 8 0.38 38.08 -0.29
CA LYS A 8 1.44 37.11 -0.64
C LYS A 8 1.35 35.85 0.22
N SER A 9 1.43 34.69 -0.44
CA SER A 9 1.55 33.40 0.23
C SER A 9 2.98 33.19 0.73
N GLN A 10 3.12 32.80 1.98
CA GLN A 10 4.38 32.34 2.57
C GLN A 10 4.52 30.84 2.34
N LEU A 11 5.68 30.38 1.89
CA LEU A 11 5.97 28.97 1.74
C LEU A 11 6.18 28.34 3.13
N ILE A 12 5.51 27.22 3.42
CA ILE A 12 5.78 26.41 4.60
C ILE A 12 6.42 25.11 4.11
N GLU A 13 7.67 24.91 4.46
CA GLU A 13 8.39 23.67 4.22
C GLU A 13 8.67 22.97 5.54
N ARG A 14 8.47 21.64 5.55
CA ARG A 14 8.87 20.80 6.67
C ARG A 14 9.69 19.64 6.12
N PRO A 15 11.00 19.57 6.39
CA PRO A 15 11.81 18.45 5.93
C PRO A 15 11.37 17.16 6.63
N ILE A 16 11.34 16.07 5.87
CA ILE A 16 11.19 14.73 6.45
C ILE A 16 12.60 14.24 6.82
N VAL A 17 12.94 14.37 8.10
CA VAL A 17 14.22 13.86 8.63
C VAL A 17 14.16 12.34 8.77
N ALA A 18 15.29 11.67 8.58
CA ALA A 18 15.39 10.21 8.62
C ALA A 18 14.87 9.61 9.94
N SER A 19 15.02 10.32 11.06
CA SER A 19 14.50 9.90 12.37
C SER A 19 12.97 9.83 12.43
N ASN A 20 12.25 10.49 11.51
CA ASN A 20 10.80 10.46 11.44
C ASN A 20 10.28 9.29 10.59
N ILE A 21 11.17 8.56 9.90
CA ILE A 21 10.78 7.43 9.05
C ILE A 21 10.46 6.24 9.96
N THR A 22 9.20 5.82 9.93
CA THR A 22 8.79 4.57 10.56
C THR A 22 9.31 3.42 9.71
N ALA A 23 10.10 2.54 10.32
CA ALA A 23 10.58 1.34 9.66
C ALA A 23 9.39 0.49 9.16
N TRP A 24 9.55 -0.15 8.00
CA TRP A 24 8.46 -0.86 7.33
C TRP A 24 7.78 -1.93 8.20
N ASN A 25 8.56 -2.66 8.99
CA ASN A 25 8.07 -3.66 9.94
C ASN A 25 7.22 -3.07 11.09
N ARG A 26 7.28 -1.75 11.29
CA ARG A 26 6.47 -1.00 12.25
C ARG A 26 5.43 -0.10 11.58
N ALA A 27 5.28 -0.19 10.26
CA ALA A 27 4.23 0.54 9.56
C ALA A 27 2.85 0.04 10.01
N GLY A 28 1.87 0.93 9.98
CA GLY A 28 0.50 0.60 10.38
C GLY A 28 -0.16 -0.37 9.40
N GLU A 29 -1.18 -1.08 9.88
CA GLU A 29 -1.93 -2.08 9.13
C GLU A 29 -2.53 -1.50 7.85
N ASP A 30 -3.06 -0.27 7.89
CA ASP A 30 -3.61 0.41 6.71
C ASP A 30 -2.54 0.67 5.63
N MET A 31 -1.29 0.91 6.03
CA MET A 31 -0.19 1.10 5.10
C MET A 31 0.19 -0.22 4.42
N HIS A 32 0.24 -1.31 5.20
CA HIS A 32 0.45 -2.65 4.65
C HIS A 32 -0.67 -3.03 3.69
N TRP A 33 -1.93 -2.75 4.06
CA TRP A 33 -3.10 -2.98 3.24
C TRP A 33 -3.07 -2.22 1.91
N ALA A 34 -2.88 -0.89 1.97
CA ALA A 34 -2.83 -0.05 0.78
C ALA A 34 -1.70 -0.46 -0.16
N THR A 35 -0.54 -0.84 0.39
CA THR A 35 0.59 -1.31 -0.39
C THR A 35 0.29 -2.65 -1.06
N ALA A 36 -0.34 -3.60 -0.37
CA ALA A 36 -0.76 -4.87 -0.96
C ALA A 36 -1.75 -4.67 -2.12
N ALA A 37 -2.74 -3.78 -1.96
CA ALA A 37 -3.70 -3.46 -3.00
C ALA A 37 -3.04 -2.83 -4.24
N ALA A 38 -2.13 -1.88 -4.05
CA ALA A 38 -1.37 -1.25 -5.14
C ALA A 38 -0.47 -2.28 -5.86
N SER A 39 0.27 -3.09 -5.11
CA SER A 39 1.11 -4.15 -5.68
C SER A 39 0.29 -5.17 -6.46
N PHE A 40 -0.92 -5.50 -6.00
CA PHE A 40 -1.81 -6.40 -6.72
C PHE A 40 -2.21 -5.80 -8.07
N ALA A 41 -2.64 -4.53 -8.09
CA ALA A 41 -2.97 -3.82 -9.32
C ALA A 41 -1.77 -3.76 -10.29
N PHE A 42 -0.57 -3.43 -9.80
CA PHE A 42 0.64 -3.39 -10.64
C PHE A 42 0.97 -4.74 -11.27
N LYS A 43 0.77 -5.83 -10.52
CA LYS A 43 1.00 -7.18 -11.01
C LYS A 43 -0.01 -7.58 -12.08
N LEU A 44 -1.30 -7.28 -11.90
CA LEU A 44 -2.33 -7.50 -12.91
C LEU A 44 -2.09 -6.68 -14.18
N GLN A 45 -1.59 -5.46 -14.04
CA GLN A 45 -1.20 -4.60 -15.16
C GLN A 45 0.11 -5.02 -15.83
N LYS A 46 0.81 -6.03 -15.31
CA LYS A 46 2.12 -6.50 -15.79
C LYS A 46 3.15 -5.37 -15.91
N ARG A 47 3.16 -4.44 -14.95
CA ARG A 47 4.12 -3.34 -14.93
C ARG A 47 5.55 -3.84 -14.74
N THR A 48 6.48 -3.37 -15.55
CA THR A 48 7.90 -3.75 -15.51
C THR A 48 8.81 -2.67 -14.90
N ASP A 49 8.25 -1.48 -14.67
CA ASP A 49 8.95 -0.30 -14.18
C ASP A 49 8.81 -0.10 -12.66
N ILE A 50 8.12 -1.01 -11.98
CA ILE A 50 8.05 -1.10 -10.52
C ILE A 50 8.47 -2.51 -10.11
N ALA A 51 9.21 -2.61 -9.02
CA ALA A 51 9.52 -3.89 -8.39
C ALA A 51 8.23 -4.62 -8.03
N GLN A 52 8.05 -5.83 -8.57
CA GLN A 52 6.89 -6.65 -8.28
C GLN A 52 7.14 -7.54 -7.06
N LEU A 53 6.17 -7.59 -6.16
CA LEU A 53 6.17 -8.58 -5.08
C LEU A 53 5.85 -9.97 -5.65
N SER A 54 6.46 -11.00 -5.06
CA SER A 54 6.01 -12.36 -5.29
C SER A 54 4.55 -12.50 -4.83
N TRP A 55 3.81 -13.46 -5.38
CA TRP A 55 2.43 -13.69 -4.94
C TRP A 55 2.36 -14.05 -3.45
N GLN A 56 3.37 -14.74 -2.93
CA GLN A 56 3.45 -15.13 -1.52
C GLN A 56 3.71 -13.92 -0.60
N ASP A 57 4.60 -13.02 -1.00
CA ASP A 57 4.88 -11.79 -0.25
C ASP A 57 3.66 -10.87 -0.24
N LEU A 58 2.96 -10.78 -1.37
CA LEU A 58 1.74 -9.99 -1.50
C LEU A 58 0.64 -10.51 -0.57
N LEU A 59 0.43 -11.82 -0.52
CA LEU A 59 -0.54 -12.43 0.42
C LEU A 59 -0.16 -12.20 1.88
N THR A 60 1.13 -12.32 2.20
CA THR A 60 1.63 -12.07 3.55
C THR A 60 1.37 -10.63 3.95
N LEU A 61 1.65 -9.69 3.05
CA LEU A 61 1.42 -8.26 3.27
C LEU A 61 -0.07 -7.91 3.40
N ALA A 62 -0.92 -8.48 2.54
CA ALA A 62 -2.36 -8.28 2.61
C ALA A 62 -2.93 -8.79 3.95
N LYS A 63 -2.43 -9.92 4.46
CA LYS A 63 -2.78 -10.46 5.78
C LYS A 63 -2.29 -9.58 6.94
N GLN A 64 -1.13 -8.92 6.80
CA GLN A 64 -0.65 -7.96 7.81
C GLN A 64 -1.53 -6.72 7.91
N GLY A 65 -2.17 -6.30 6.81
CA GLY A 65 -3.16 -5.22 6.79
C GLY A 65 -4.59 -5.64 7.15
N MET A 66 -4.78 -6.91 7.52
CA MET A 66 -6.08 -7.49 7.84
C MET A 66 -6.51 -7.11 9.25
N SER A 67 -7.08 -5.91 9.40
CA SER A 67 -7.73 -5.48 10.64
C SER A 67 -9.07 -4.83 10.37
N GLN A 68 -9.98 -5.00 11.33
CA GLN A 68 -11.31 -4.38 11.35
C GLN A 68 -12.09 -4.53 10.03
N ASP A 69 -12.14 -5.75 9.48
CA ASP A 69 -12.84 -6.03 8.23
C ASP A 69 -14.36 -6.22 8.43
N LYS A 70 -15.04 -5.16 8.88
CA LYS A 70 -16.47 -5.18 9.23
C LYS A 70 -17.36 -5.66 8.07
N TYR A 71 -16.93 -5.40 6.83
CA TYR A 71 -17.70 -5.70 5.63
C TYR A 71 -17.11 -6.83 4.78
N GLY A 72 -16.05 -7.50 5.23
CA GLY A 72 -15.43 -8.64 4.52
C GLY A 72 -14.60 -8.28 3.28
N GLN A 73 -14.46 -6.99 2.95
CA GLN A 73 -13.78 -6.53 1.74
C GLN A 73 -12.30 -6.90 1.75
N LYS A 74 -11.66 -6.85 2.93
CA LYS A 74 -10.24 -7.20 3.02
C LYS A 74 -10.03 -8.69 2.79
N GLN A 75 -10.92 -9.52 3.34
CA GLN A 75 -10.93 -10.96 3.12
C GLN A 75 -11.16 -11.31 1.65
N GLU A 76 -12.08 -10.63 0.99
CA GLU A 76 -12.37 -10.86 -0.44
C GLU A 76 -11.16 -10.55 -1.33
N MET A 77 -10.44 -9.45 -1.09
CA MET A 77 -9.22 -9.15 -1.86
C MET A 77 -8.16 -10.24 -1.66
N ILE A 78 -7.96 -10.73 -0.43
CA ILE A 78 -7.02 -11.82 -0.15
C ILE A 78 -7.40 -13.07 -0.96
N ALA A 79 -8.69 -13.40 -1.02
CA ALA A 79 -9.17 -14.51 -1.83
C ALA A 79 -8.94 -14.30 -3.33
N LEU A 80 -9.06 -13.06 -3.84
CA LEU A 80 -8.76 -12.73 -5.23
C LEU A 80 -7.26 -12.87 -5.54
N ILE A 81 -6.38 -12.42 -4.64
CA ILE A 81 -4.94 -12.59 -4.76
C ILE A 81 -4.57 -14.08 -4.81
N GLU A 82 -5.16 -14.88 -3.93
CA GLU A 82 -4.95 -16.34 -3.90
C GLU A 82 -5.35 -17.00 -5.22
N LYS A 83 -6.52 -16.63 -5.76
CA LYS A 83 -6.99 -17.13 -7.07
C LYS A 83 -6.04 -16.73 -8.20
N ALA A 84 -5.57 -15.48 -8.21
CA ALA A 84 -4.62 -15.01 -9.20
C ALA A 84 -3.29 -15.78 -9.14
N ARG A 85 -2.77 -16.06 -7.92
CA ARG A 85 -1.58 -16.90 -7.73
C ARG A 85 -1.75 -18.28 -8.36
N LEU A 86 -2.89 -18.94 -8.12
CA LEU A 86 -3.18 -20.27 -8.66
C LEU A 86 -3.26 -20.28 -10.19
N GLN A 87 -3.83 -19.22 -10.78
CA GLN A 87 -3.90 -19.09 -12.24
C GLN A 87 -2.54 -18.81 -12.88
N ASP A 88 -1.68 -18.04 -12.21
CA ASP A 88 -0.36 -17.68 -12.73
C ASP A 88 0.65 -18.83 -12.58
N GLY A 89 0.58 -19.59 -11.48
CA GLY A 89 1.42 -20.78 -11.23
C GLY A 89 0.96 -22.05 -11.94
N GLY A 90 -0.19 -22.03 -12.61
CA GLY A 90 -0.73 -23.13 -13.42
C GLY A 90 -0.32 -23.05 -14.90
N LYS A 91 0.67 -22.22 -15.24
CA LYS A 91 1.26 -22.11 -16.57
C LYS A 91 2.67 -22.68 -16.62
#